data_AF-A0AAW2UXH5-F1
#
_entry.id   AF-A0AAW2UXH5-F1
#
_cell.length_a   1.000
_cell.length_b   1.000
_cell.length_c   1.000
_cell.angle_alpha   90.00
_cell.angle_beta   90.00
_cell.angle_gamma   90.00
#
_symmetry.space_group_name_H-M   'P 1'
#
loop_
_entity.id
_entity.type
_entity.pdbx_description
1 polymer ?
#
loop_
_entity_poly.entity_id
_entity_poly.type
_entity_poly.pdbx_seq_one_letter_code
_entity_poly.pdbx_strand_id
1 'polypeptide(L)'
;MGNSKNISAAVHLILCYAVLLLSVEMIKFSTVDAKDDCTEGLPWVPVLCYRSEVNQPCWDACVQRHGPNAKAACHSLEPGLPTEVCFCSWPC
;
A
#
# COMPACT_ATOMS: atom_id res chain seq x y z
N MET A 1 -53.55 -16.85 22.53
CA MET A 1 -52.47 -17.51 21.76
C MET A 1 -51.89 -16.53 20.75
N GLY A 2 -50.91 -15.69 21.13
CA GLY A 2 -50.49 -14.56 20.29
C GLY A 2 -49.01 -14.18 20.34
N ASN A 3 -48.15 -14.92 21.06
CA ASN A 3 -46.76 -14.49 21.27
C ASN A 3 -45.71 -15.32 20.51
N SER A 4 -46.02 -16.53 20.03
CA SER A 4 -44.98 -17.43 19.49
C SER A 4 -44.55 -17.09 18.05
N LYS A 5 -45.45 -16.54 17.23
CA LYS A 5 -45.15 -16.19 15.83
C LYS A 5 -44.24 -14.96 15.69
N ASN A 6 -44.42 -13.96 16.56
CA ASN A 6 -43.62 -12.73 16.54
C ASN A 6 -42.20 -12.96 17.05
N ILE A 7 -42.02 -13.88 18.01
CA ILE A 7 -40.71 -14.27 18.53
C ILE A 7 -39.92 -15.02 17.44
N SER A 8 -40.57 -15.92 16.70
CA SER A 8 -39.92 -16.65 15.61
C SER A 8 -39.41 -15.70 14.52
N ALA A 9 -40.24 -14.76 14.06
CA ALA A 9 -39.83 -13.78 13.06
C ALA A 9 -38.66 -12.89 13.53
N ALA A 10 -38.68 -12.46 14.79
CA ALA A 10 -37.60 -11.68 15.38
C ALA A 10 -36.27 -12.45 15.44
N VAL A 11 -36.30 -13.74 15.80
CA VAL A 11 -35.10 -14.60 15.84
C VAL A 11 -34.49 -14.77 14.44
N HIS A 12 -35.31 -14.96 13.40
CA HIS A 12 -34.82 -15.08 12.03
C HIS A 12 -34.20 -13.77 11.51
N LEU A 13 -34.80 -12.61 11.84
CA LEU A 13 -34.24 -11.31 11.50
C LEU A 13 -32.88 -11.06 12.19
N ILE A 14 -32.75 -11.43 13.46
CA ILE A 14 -31.49 -11.30 14.20
C ILE A 14 -30.42 -12.24 13.62
N LEU A 15 -30.77 -13.48 13.27
CA LEU A 15 -29.83 -14.43 12.68
C LEU A 15 -29.33 -13.96 11.31
N CYS A 16 -30.23 -13.46 10.45
CA CYS A 16 -29.86 -12.90 9.15
C CYS A 16 -28.96 -11.67 9.29
N TYR A 17 -29.24 -10.80 10.26
CA TYR A 17 -28.42 -9.63 10.54
C TYR A 17 -27.01 -10.01 11.03
N ALA A 18 -26.91 -11.02 11.90
CA ALA A 18 -25.63 -11.54 12.37
C ALA A 18 -24.80 -12.15 11.24
N VAL A 19 -25.41 -12.92 10.34
CA VAL A 19 -24.72 -13.49 9.16
C VAL A 19 -24.23 -12.39 8.21
N LEU A 20 -25.05 -11.35 7.99
CA LEU A 20 -24.65 -10.19 7.19
C LEU A 20 -23.46 -9.46 7.81
N LEU A 21 -23.47 -9.19 9.12
CA LEU A 21 -22.34 -8.56 9.82
C LEU A 21 -21.06 -9.40 9.72
N LEU A 22 -21.15 -10.72 9.93
CA LEU A 22 -19.99 -11.61 9.80
C LEU A 22 -19.45 -11.67 8.36
N SER A 23 -20.32 -11.56 7.35
CA SER A 23 -19.89 -11.50 5.95
C SER A 23 -19.16 -10.18 5.61
N VAL A 24 -19.55 -9.07 6.22
CA VAL A 24 -18.86 -7.76 6.04
C VAL A 24 -17.48 -7.78 6.69
N GLU A 25 -17.32 -8.43 7.85
CA GLU A 25 -16.02 -8.61 8.52
C GLU A 25 -15.06 -9.43 7.65
N MET A 26 -15.53 -10.51 7.01
CA MET A 26 -14.71 -11.34 6.11
C MET A 26 -14.26 -10.59 4.85
N ILE A 27 -15.06 -9.66 4.33
CA ILE A 27 -14.71 -8.87 3.14
C ILE A 27 -13.65 -7.79 3.47
N LYS A 28 -13.57 -7.32 4.72
CA LYS A 28 -12.53 -6.38 5.15
C LYS A 28 -11.15 -7.00 5.33
N PHE A 29 -11.05 -8.33 5.42
CA PHE A 29 -9.77 -9.04 5.51
C PHE A 29 -9.12 -9.30 4.13
N SER A 30 -9.83 -9.06 3.03
CA SER A 30 -9.31 -9.25 1.67
C SER A 30 -9.03 -7.95 0.92
N THR A 31 -9.13 -6.80 1.58
CA THR A 31 -8.62 -5.56 1.00
C THR A 31 -7.18 -5.37 1.46
N VAL A 32 -6.29 -5.40 0.46
CA VAL A 32 -4.88 -4.98 0.46
C VAL A 32 -3.87 -6.14 0.46
N ASP A 33 -3.89 -6.91 -0.63
CA ASP A 33 -2.67 -7.25 -1.37
C ASP A 33 -1.99 -5.95 -1.89
N ALA A 34 -1.52 -5.08 -1.00
CA ALA A 34 -0.38 -4.26 -1.39
C ALA A 34 0.81 -5.18 -1.22
N LYS A 35 1.31 -5.73 -2.33
CA LYS A 35 2.72 -6.16 -2.36
C LYS A 35 3.53 -5.08 -1.65
N ASP A 36 4.19 -5.45 -0.57
CA ASP A 36 5.04 -4.51 0.16
C ASP A 36 6.05 -3.97 -0.87
N ASP A 37 5.98 -2.68 -1.19
CA ASP A 37 6.97 -2.09 -2.06
C ASP A 37 8.29 -2.07 -1.25
N CYS A 38 9.25 -2.91 -1.64
CA CYS A 38 10.60 -2.86 -1.10
C CYS A 38 11.25 -1.53 -1.49
N THR A 39 12.14 -1.02 -0.63
CA THR A 39 12.83 0.25 -0.85
C THR A 39 14.33 0.18 -0.56
N GLU A 40 15.12 0.93 -1.32
CA GLU A 40 16.59 1.03 -1.15
C GLU A 40 17.09 2.42 -1.55
N GLY A 41 17.96 3.01 -0.72
CA GLY A 41 18.66 4.26 -1.06
C GLY A 41 20.04 4.00 -1.66
N LEU A 42 20.38 4.69 -2.75
CA LEU A 42 21.66 4.57 -3.46
C LEU A 42 22.49 5.86 -3.30
N PRO A 43 23.19 6.08 -2.17
CA PRO A 43 23.90 7.33 -1.87
C PRO A 43 25.10 7.63 -2.78
N TRP A 44 25.58 6.64 -3.54
CA TRP A 44 26.68 6.81 -4.49
C TRP A 44 26.21 7.18 -5.90
N VAL A 45 24.91 7.11 -6.19
CA VAL A 45 24.38 7.47 -7.51
C VAL A 45 24.15 8.97 -7.56
N PRO A 46 24.76 9.71 -8.51
CA PRO A 46 24.52 11.14 -8.66
C PRO A 46 23.03 11.37 -8.94
N VAL A 47 22.38 12.15 -8.09
CA VAL A 47 20.98 12.55 -8.28
C VAL A 47 20.92 14.03 -8.58
N LEU A 48 20.12 14.39 -9.58
CA LEU A 48 19.70 15.76 -9.81
C LEU A 48 18.18 15.75 -9.70
N CYS A 49 17.65 16.43 -8.69
CA CYS A 49 16.22 16.50 -8.48
C CYS A 49 15.67 17.81 -9.03
N TYR A 50 14.68 17.71 -9.90
CA TYR A 50 13.90 18.86 -10.33
C TYR A 50 12.43 18.55 -10.14
N ARG A 51 11.74 19.28 -9.25
CA ARG A 51 10.31 19.06 -8.96
C ARG A 51 9.96 17.61 -8.59
N SER A 52 10.84 16.91 -7.88
CA SER A 52 10.72 15.49 -7.50
C SER A 52 10.93 14.48 -8.63
N GLU A 53 11.30 14.92 -9.83
CA GLU A 53 11.78 14.04 -10.89
C GLU A 53 13.27 13.72 -10.67
N VAL A 54 13.63 12.46 -10.88
CA VAL A 54 15.01 11.98 -10.82
C VAL A 54 15.67 12.06 -12.20
N ASN A 55 16.97 12.24 -12.23
CA ASN A 55 17.77 12.13 -13.45
C ASN A 55 17.83 10.67 -13.96
N GLN A 56 18.08 10.51 -15.27
CA GLN A 56 18.20 9.21 -15.92
C GLN A 56 19.18 8.23 -15.23
N PRO A 57 20.36 8.65 -14.74
CA PRO A 57 21.27 7.75 -14.02
C PRO A 57 20.66 7.08 -12.78
N CYS A 58 19.83 7.79 -12.01
CA CYS A 58 19.14 7.22 -10.86
C CYS A 58 18.09 6.19 -11.30
N TRP A 59 17.33 6.50 -12.34
CA TRP A 59 16.36 5.59 -12.93
C TRP A 59 17.02 4.29 -13.41
N ASP A 60 18.09 4.41 -14.20
CA ASP A 60 18.82 3.28 -14.77
C ASP A 60 19.41 2.38 -13.67
N ALA A 61 19.95 2.97 -12.61
CA ALA A 61 20.50 2.23 -11.47
C ALA A 61 19.41 1.40 -10.76
N CYS A 62 18.23 1.96 -10.53
CA CYS A 62 17.12 1.24 -9.90
C CYS A 62 16.63 0.09 -10.78
N VAL A 63 16.45 0.32 -12.09
CA VAL A 63 16.00 -0.71 -13.04
C VAL A 63 17.05 -1.82 -13.20
N GLN A 64 18.33 -1.47 -13.25
CA GLN A 64 19.42 -2.44 -13.35
C GLN A 64 19.49 -3.36 -12.12
N ARG A 65 19.21 -2.82 -10.93
CA ARG A 65 19.35 -3.54 -9.65
C ARG A 65 18.13 -4.37 -9.28
N HIS A 66 16.92 -3.84 -9.51
CA HIS A 66 15.67 -4.45 -9.05
C HIS A 66 14.73 -4.90 -10.20
N GLY A 67 15.13 -4.67 -11.45
CA GLY A 67 14.38 -5.07 -12.63
C GLY A 67 13.43 -3.99 -13.17
N PRO A 68 12.69 -4.29 -14.25
CA PRO A 68 11.96 -3.30 -15.04
C PRO A 68 10.77 -2.63 -14.31
N ASN A 69 10.33 -3.20 -13.19
CA ASN A 69 9.23 -2.65 -12.39
C ASN A 69 9.71 -1.71 -11.28
N ALA A 70 11.02 -1.49 -11.17
CA ALA A 70 11.58 -0.54 -10.22
C ALA A 70 11.23 0.90 -10.62
N LYS A 71 10.96 1.71 -9.60
CA LYS A 71 10.76 3.16 -9.69
C LYS A 71 11.93 3.85 -9.01
N ALA A 72 12.21 5.06 -9.43
CA ALA A 72 13.22 5.91 -8.81
C ALA A 72 12.60 7.25 -8.39
N ALA A 73 12.98 7.72 -7.20
CA ALA A 73 12.52 8.97 -6.61
C ALA A 73 13.69 9.69 -5.94
N CYS A 74 13.51 11.00 -5.75
CA CYS A 74 14.39 11.80 -4.93
C CYS A 74 13.87 11.84 -3.50
N HIS A 75 14.76 11.59 -2.53
CA HIS A 75 14.45 11.79 -1.12
C HIS A 75 15.51 12.68 -0.48
N SER A 76 15.08 13.72 0.23
CA SER A 76 15.96 14.53 1.07
C SER A 76 16.12 13.84 2.42
N LEU A 77 17.37 13.61 2.86
CA LEU A 77 17.63 12.93 4.13
C LEU A 77 17.26 13.77 5.35
N GLU A 78 17.38 15.10 5.25
CA GLU A 78 16.95 16.04 6.29
C GLU A 78 16.30 17.28 5.66
N PRO A 79 15.26 17.84 6.30
CA PRO A 79 14.72 19.14 5.92
C PRO A 79 15.81 20.22 6.04
N GLY A 80 16.22 20.82 4.92
CA GLY A 80 17.16 21.94 4.89
C GLY A 80 18.62 21.60 4.59
N LEU A 81 18.96 20.32 4.40
CA LEU A 81 20.25 19.93 3.84
C LEU A 81 20.11 19.59 2.35
N PRO A 82 21.02 20.02 1.47
CA PRO A 82 20.98 19.75 0.03
C PRO A 82 21.39 18.30 -0.31
N THR A 83 21.35 17.37 0.66
CA THR A 83 21.65 15.96 0.45
C THR A 83 20.41 15.23 -0.03
N GLU A 84 20.23 15.26 -1.35
CA GLU A 84 19.28 14.43 -2.05
C GLU A 84 19.91 13.07 -2.36
N VAL A 85 19.11 12.01 -2.24
CA VAL A 85 19.55 10.64 -2.47
C VAL A 85 18.65 10.00 -3.51
N CYS A 86 19.25 9.21 -4.40
CA CYS A 86 18.50 8.34 -5.31
C CYS A 86 17.82 7.23 -4.50
N PHE A 87 16.50 7.16 -4.57
CA PHE A 87 15.68 6.22 -3.81
C PHE A 87 14.92 5.30 -4.76
N CYS A 88 15.13 3.99 -4.65
CA CYS A 88 14.47 2.99 -5.46
C CYS A 88 13.27 2.39 -4.71
N SER A 89 12.19 2.10 -5.42
CA SER A 89 11.11 1.24 -4.91
C SER A 89 10.67 0.22 -5.95
N TRP A 90 10.34 -1.00 -5.53
CA TRP A 90 9.91 -2.05 -6.45
C TRP A 90 8.97 -3.04 -5.75
N PRO A 91 8.11 -3.74 -6.52
CA PRO A 91 7.32 -4.81 -5.96
C PRO A 91 8.23 -5.96 -5.51
N CYS A 92 8.24 -6.22 -4.22
CA CYS A 92 8.61 -7.50 -3.65
C CYS A 92 7.34 -8.16 -3.08
#